data_AF-A0A1W1CN59-F1
#
_entry.id   AF-A0A1W1CN59-F1
#
_cell.length_a   1.000
_cell.length_b   1.000
_cell.length_c   1.000
_cell.angle_alpha   90.00
_cell.angle_beta   90.00
_cell.angle_gamma   90.00
#
_symmetry.space_group_name_H-M   'P 1'
#
loop_
_entity.id
_entity.type
_entity.pdbx_description
1 polymer ?
#
loop_
_entity_poly.entity_id
_entity_poly.type
_entity_poly.pdbx_seq_one_letter_code
_entity_poly.pdbx_strand_id
1 'polypeptide(L)'
;MLSGVSRKASTEFSFLLAIPVMMAVSGYDLLKHYDEFLDANLTAFAVGFVVAFIVAYITIKLFIVFLQRFTFVAFGIYRIIFGIILLMVL
;
A
#
# COMPACT_ATOMS: atom_id res chain seq x y z
N MET A 1 -10.32 8.81 11.97
CA MET A 1 -11.56 9.49 11.52
C MET A 1 -12.75 9.23 12.43
N LEU A 2 -13.09 7.99 12.78
CA LEU A 2 -14.18 7.71 13.74
C LEU A 2 -13.92 8.25 15.16
N SER A 3 -12.64 8.41 15.52
CA SER A 3 -12.17 8.98 16.80
C SER A 3 -12.09 10.51 16.84
N GLY A 4 -12.63 11.23 15.83
CA GLY A 4 -12.61 12.70 15.78
C GLY A 4 -11.29 13.35 15.31
N VAL A 5 -10.24 12.55 15.08
CA VAL A 5 -8.95 13.04 14.55
C VAL A 5 -9.08 13.50 13.09
N SER A 6 -8.37 14.58 12.72
CA SER A 6 -8.37 15.12 11.36
C SER A 6 -7.99 14.06 10.31
N ARG A 7 -8.48 14.23 9.07
CA ARG A 7 -8.21 13.29 7.96
C ARG A 7 -6.71 13.15 7.72
N LYS A 8 -6.00 14.28 7.68
CA LYS A 8 -4.54 14.32 7.49
C LYS A 8 -3.80 13.55 8.58
N ALA A 9 -4.08 13.85 9.85
CA ALA A 9 -3.41 13.18 10.97
C ALA A 9 -3.76 11.68 11.06
N SER A 10 -5.02 11.31 10.75
CA SER A 10 -5.41 9.90 10.66
C SER A 10 -4.58 9.15 9.62
N THR A 11 -4.38 9.75 8.44
CA THR A 11 -3.62 9.15 7.35
C THR A 11 -2.12 9.08 7.64
N GLU A 12 -1.52 10.15 8.17
CA GLU A 12 -0.10 10.16 8.58
C GLU A 12 0.18 9.09 9.64
N PHE A 13 -0.71 8.97 10.64
CA PHE A 13 -0.62 7.90 11.63
C PHE A 13 -0.71 6.51 11.00
N SER A 14 -1.67 6.29 10.08
CA SER A 14 -1.77 5.00 9.37
C SER A 14 -0.52 4.66 8.56
N PHE A 15 0.13 5.65 7.93
CA PHE A 15 1.38 5.42 7.20
C PHE A 15 2.54 5.09 8.15
N LEU A 16 2.66 5.81 9.28
CA LEU A 16 3.69 5.51 10.27
C LEU A 16 3.51 4.12 10.90
N LEU A 17 2.26 3.73 11.18
CA LEU A 17 1.93 2.41 11.68
C LEU A 17 2.22 1.30 10.65
N ALA A 18 2.04 1.58 9.36
CA ALA A 18 2.29 0.62 8.30
C ALA A 18 3.76 0.19 8.23
N ILE A 19 4.72 1.06 8.60
CA ILE A 19 6.15 0.76 8.55
C ILE A 19 6.52 -0.47 9.41
N PRO A 20 6.30 -0.49 10.74
CA PRO A 20 6.65 -1.66 11.56
C PRO A 20 5.79 -2.88 11.23
N VAL A 21 4.51 -2.69 10.86
CA VAL A 21 3.62 -3.80 10.52
C VAL A 21 4.06 -4.49 9.24
N MET A 22 4.30 -3.73 8.16
CA MET A 22 4.70 -4.31 6.88
C MET A 22 6.12 -4.87 6.94
N MET A 23 7.05 -4.24 7.66
CA MET A 23 8.38 -4.84 7.88
C MET A 23 8.29 -6.19 8.58
N ALA A 24 7.43 -6.31 9.61
CA ALA A 24 7.22 -7.58 10.30
C ALA A 24 6.58 -8.63 9.38
N VAL A 25 5.52 -8.27 8.64
CA VAL A 25 4.82 -9.20 7.73
C VAL A 25 5.74 -9.63 6.59
N SER A 26 6.37 -8.70 5.88
CA SER A 26 7.27 -9.03 4.76
C SER A 26 8.50 -9.81 5.23
N GLY A 27 9.06 -9.48 6.40
CA GLY A 27 10.17 -10.24 6.98
C GLY A 27 9.75 -11.67 7.35
N TYR A 28 8.57 -11.85 7.93
CA TYR A 28 8.02 -13.16 8.24
C TYR A 28 7.76 -13.98 6.97
N ASP A 29 7.12 -13.40 5.96
CA ASP A 29 6.84 -14.06 4.69
C ASP A 29 8.13 -14.48 3.97
N LEU A 30 9.16 -13.63 4.00
CA LEU A 30 10.47 -13.92 3.43
C LEU A 30 11.15 -15.11 4.13
N LEU A 31 11.06 -15.19 5.46
CA LEU A 31 11.60 -16.32 6.23
C LEU A 31 10.84 -17.61 5.95
N LYS A 32 9.52 -17.53 5.73
CA LYS A 32 8.66 -18.69 5.52
C LYS A 32 8.80 -19.30 4.12
N HIS A 33 9.12 -18.50 3.11
CA HIS A 33 9.23 -18.91 1.71
C HIS A 33 10.63 -18.67 1.13
N TYR A 34 11.67 -18.68 1.97
CA TYR A 34 13.04 -18.36 1.57
C TYR A 34 13.56 -19.28 0.44
N ASP A 35 13.04 -20.49 0.40
CA ASP A 35 13.31 -21.53 -0.59
C ASP A 35 12.82 -21.12 -1.99
N GLU A 36 11.74 -20.35 -2.11
CA GLU A 36 11.28 -19.77 -3.37
C GLU A 36 12.22 -18.68 -3.91
N PHE A 37 13.05 -18.10 -3.03
CA PHE A 37 14.03 -17.07 -3.41
C PHE A 37 15.35 -17.63 -3.95
N LEU A 38 15.64 -18.92 -3.78
CA LEU A 38 16.90 -19.53 -4.22
C LEU A 38 17.05 -19.52 -5.75
N ASP A 39 15.97 -19.75 -6.48
CA ASP A 39 15.93 -19.73 -7.94
C ASP A 39 15.38 -18.40 -8.51
N ALA A 40 15.15 -17.41 -7.64
CA ALA A 40 14.52 -16.16 -8.03
C ALA A 40 15.44 -15.25 -8.84
N ASN A 41 14.86 -14.53 -9.81
CA ASN A 41 15.58 -13.53 -10.58
C ASN A 41 15.85 -12.27 -9.73
N LEU A 42 17.01 -12.25 -9.07
CA LEU A 42 17.45 -11.15 -8.19
C LEU A 42 17.42 -9.78 -8.89
N THR A 43 17.69 -9.72 -10.20
CA THR A 43 17.63 -8.49 -10.97
C THR A 43 16.20 -7.95 -11.06
N ALA A 44 15.22 -8.81 -11.33
CA ALA A 44 13.81 -8.42 -11.36
C ALA A 44 13.33 -7.96 -9.99
N PHE A 45 13.75 -8.63 -8.90
CA PHE A 45 13.47 -8.21 -7.52
C PHE A 45 14.05 -6.83 -7.20
N ALA A 46 15.31 -6.58 -7.55
CA ALA A 46 15.96 -5.29 -7.31
C ALA A 46 15.27 -4.15 -8.06
N VAL A 47 14.94 -4.37 -9.35
CA VAL A 47 14.21 -3.38 -10.15
C VAL A 47 12.81 -3.14 -9.58
N GLY A 48 12.07 -4.21 -9.27
CA GLY A 48 10.74 -4.12 -8.66
C GLY A 48 10.75 -3.35 -7.33
N PHE A 49 11.75 -3.62 -6.49
CA PHE A 49 11.94 -2.92 -5.21
C PHE A 49 12.17 -1.42 -5.41
N VAL A 50 13.09 -1.04 -6.30
CA VAL A 50 13.40 0.38 -6.57
C VAL A 50 12.20 1.10 -7.18
N VAL A 51 11.52 0.49 -8.15
CA VAL A 51 10.33 1.08 -8.79
C VAL A 51 9.20 1.24 -7.77
N ALA A 52 8.91 0.21 -6.97
CA ALA A 52 7.89 0.26 -5.94
C ALA A 52 8.19 1.35 -4.89
N PHE A 53 9.46 1.50 -4.46
CA PHE A 53 9.88 2.53 -3.53
C PHE A 53 9.62 3.95 -4.07
N ILE A 54 10.03 4.21 -5.31
CA ILE A 54 9.85 5.53 -5.96
C ILE A 54 8.34 5.84 -6.11
N VAL A 55 7.56 4.88 -6.63
CA VAL A 55 6.13 5.05 -6.84
C VAL A 55 5.40 5.26 -5.50
N ALA A 56 5.74 4.48 -4.47
CA ALA A 56 5.15 4.63 -3.14
C ALA A 56 5.43 6.01 -2.55
N TYR A 57 6.68 6.49 -2.63
CA TYR A 57 7.06 7.81 -2.12
C TYR A 57 6.25 8.94 -2.81
N ILE A 58 6.17 8.91 -4.14
CA ILE A 58 5.39 9.88 -4.92
C ILE A 58 3.91 9.80 -4.55
N THR A 59 3.38 8.59 -4.43
CA THR A 59 1.97 8.34 -4.12
C THR A 59 1.59 8.85 -2.74
N ILE A 60 2.41 8.61 -1.71
CA ILE A 60 2.16 9.13 -0.36
C ILE A 60 2.08 10.65 -0.36
N LYS A 61 3.03 11.32 -1.03
CA LYS A 61 3.04 12.79 -1.14
C LYS A 61 1.80 13.31 -1.85
N LEU A 62 1.42 12.71 -2.98
CA LEU A 62 0.22 13.09 -3.73
C LEU A 62 -1.05 12.84 -2.92
N PHE A 63 -1.14 11.69 -2.24
CA PHE A 63 -2.30 11.28 -1.47
C PHE A 63 -2.56 12.20 -0.28
N ILE A 64 -1.52 12.61 0.45
CA ILE A 64 -1.65 13.57 1.55
C ILE A 64 -2.21 14.92 1.05
N VAL A 65 -1.75 15.40 -0.12
CA VAL A 65 -2.27 16.63 -0.74
C VAL A 65 -3.71 16.45 -1.23
N PHE A 66 -4.03 15.29 -1.82
CA PHE A 66 -5.36 14.98 -2.31
C PHE A 66 -6.39 14.98 -1.17
N LEU A 67 -6.09 14.35 -0.04
CA LEU A 67 -7.00 14.25 1.09
C LEU A 67 -7.27 15.59 1.81
N GLN A 68 -6.41 16.59 1.59
CA GLN A 68 -6.68 17.95 2.07
C GLN A 68 -7.77 18.64 1.26
N ARG A 69 -7.98 18.24 -0.01
CA ARG A 69 -8.93 18.89 -0.94
C ARG A 69 -10.18 18.04 -1.22
N PHE A 70 -10.07 16.72 -1.18
CA PHE A 70 -11.12 15.80 -1.58
C PHE A 70 -11.53 14.83 -0.45
N THR A 71 -12.70 14.23 -0.59
CA THR A 71 -13.22 13.22 0.33
C THR A 71 -12.86 11.80 -0.14
N PHE A 72 -13.01 10.81 0.73
CA PHE A 72 -12.77 9.40 0.40
C PHE A 72 -13.83 8.76 -0.52
N VAL A 73 -14.88 9.49 -0.90
CA VAL A 73 -16.01 8.97 -1.68
C VAL A 73 -15.55 8.38 -3.02
N ALA A 74 -14.64 9.06 -3.71
CA ALA A 74 -14.08 8.57 -4.97
C ALA A 74 -13.37 7.21 -4.80
N PHE A 75 -12.61 7.03 -3.72
CA PHE A 75 -11.96 5.75 -3.40
C PHE A 75 -12.99 4.65 -3.04
N GLY A 76 -14.10 5.01 -2.39
CA GLY A 76 -15.20 4.10 -2.12
C GLY A 76 -15.84 3.58 -3.40
N ILE A 77 -16.19 4.48 -4.33
CA ILE A 77 -16.78 4.13 -5.63
C ILE A 77 -15.81 3.26 -6.44
N TYR A 78 -14.54 3.65 -6.52
CA TYR A 78 -13.49 2.86 -7.18
C TYR A 78 -13.43 1.42 -6.64
N ARG A 79 -13.45 1.24 -5.32
CA ARG A 79 -13.40 -0.08 -4.68
C ARG A 79 -14.64 -0.93 -4.98
N ILE A 80 -15.83 -0.33 -5.02
CA ILE A 80 -17.07 -1.07 -5.34
C ILE A 80 -17.03 -1.56 -6.79
N ILE A 81 -16.70 -0.68 -7.74
CA ILE A 81 -16.60 -1.04 -9.16
C ILE A 81 -15.54 -2.13 -9.35
N PHE A 82 -14.36 -1.95 -8.76
CA PHE A 82 -13.28 -2.93 -8.85
C PHE A 82 -13.68 -4.28 -8.22
N GLY A 83 -14.36 -4.28 -7.09
CA GLY A 83 -14.90 -5.49 -6.47
C GLY A 83 -15.90 -6.23 -7.34
N ILE A 84 -16.80 -5.50 -8.02
CA ILE A 84 -17.75 -6.09 -8.97
C ILE A 84 -17.01 -6.72 -10.16
N ILE A 85 -15.98 -6.06 -10.69
CA ILE A 85 -15.16 -6.60 -11.78
C ILE A 85 -14.46 -7.89 -11.34
N LEU A 86 -13.85 -7.90 -10.16
CA LEU A 86 -13.19 -9.10 -9.64
C LEU A 86 -14.16 -10.28 -9.49
N LEU A 87 -15.38 -10.04 -9.00
CA LEU A 87 -16.41 -11.08 -8.87
C LEU A 87 -16.91 -11.64 -10.21
N MET A 88 -16.74 -10.90 -11.31
CA MET A 88 -17.07 -11.41 -12.65
C MET A 88 -15.91 -12.15 -13.31
N VAL A 89 -14.66 -11.87 -12.91
CA VAL A 89 -13.45 -12.43 -13.52
C VAL A 89 -12.94 -13.66 -12.78
N LEU A 90 -13.04 -13.68 -11.45
CA LEU A 90 -12.69 -14.81 -10.57
C LEU A 90 -13.87 -15.79 -10.47
#